data_AF-A0A2D5KEC7-F1
#
_entry.id   AF-A0A2D5KEC7-F1
#
_cell.length_a   1.000
_cell.length_b   1.000
_cell.length_c   1.000
_cell.angle_alpha   90.00
_cell.angle_beta   90.00
_cell.angle_gamma   90.00
#
_symmetry.space_group_name_H-M   'P 1'
#
loop_
_entity.id
_entity.type
_entity.pdbx_description
1 polymer ?
#
loop_
_entity_poly.entity_id
_entity_poly.type
_entity_poly.pdbx_seq_one_letter_code
_entity_poly.pdbx_strand_id
1 'polypeptide(L)'
;MKVTGEQLYSKLVDDYKVIGETGIINFTLKDLTISIETKDTVGNLLQEWLKAWMKKESVEFEENTNSQTFPDFHLDKENRKKGLLEVKSFDWKRGPGFDLANFDSYCNSLLESAYRIDSDYLILAYQMEGSQITIKDVWLKKIWELSCPSGTYPIKVQEKKQVIYNLRPGVWYSERSRFKPFSSKEEFLSALNETRYQYPQTRHGNGHWLNNVLRNYEAHTGVSLDVK
;
A
#
# COMPACT_ATOMS: atom_id res chain seq x y z
N MET A 1 8.91 -11.19 19.04
CA MET A 1 7.47 -11.02 19.33
C MET A 1 6.70 -11.00 18.02
N LYS A 2 5.80 -11.97 17.81
CA LYS A 2 4.87 -12.01 16.68
C LYS A 2 3.74 -10.98 16.89
N VAL A 3 3.43 -10.19 15.86
CA VAL A 3 2.39 -9.14 15.90
C VAL A 3 1.57 -9.14 14.60
N THR A 4 0.32 -8.68 14.66
CA THR A 4 -0.46 -8.34 13.46
C THR A 4 -0.15 -6.92 12.97
N GLY A 5 -0.65 -6.55 11.78
CA GLY A 5 -0.54 -5.18 11.29
C GLY A 5 -1.18 -4.16 12.24
N GLU A 6 -2.34 -4.49 12.83
CA GLU A 6 -3.04 -3.64 13.79
C GLU A 6 -2.24 -3.45 15.08
N GLN A 7 -1.64 -4.52 15.59
CA GLN A 7 -0.77 -4.46 16.77
C GLN A 7 0.50 -3.66 16.50
N LEU A 8 1.11 -3.83 15.32
CA LEU A 8 2.27 -3.05 14.90
C LEU A 8 1.91 -1.55 14.81
N TYR A 9 0.76 -1.24 14.21
CA TYR A 9 0.24 0.12 14.11
C TYR A 9 0.02 0.75 15.49
N SER A 10 -0.70 0.06 16.38
CA SER A 10 -0.96 0.56 17.74
C SER A 10 0.34 0.77 18.51
N LYS A 11 1.31 -0.15 18.39
CA LYS A 11 2.63 0.03 18.99
C LYS A 11 3.39 1.24 18.43
N LEU A 12 3.27 1.52 17.13
CA LEU A 12 3.93 2.65 16.48
C LEU A 12 3.27 4.00 16.83
N VAL A 13 1.94 4.03 16.90
CA VAL A 13 1.15 5.27 17.02
C VAL A 13 0.77 5.56 18.46
N ASP A 14 0.28 4.56 19.20
CA ASP A 14 -0.25 4.76 20.56
C ASP A 14 0.87 4.69 21.61
N ASP A 15 1.73 3.67 21.51
CA ASP A 15 2.81 3.44 22.47
C ASP A 15 4.04 4.33 22.16
N TYR A 16 4.55 4.24 20.92
CA TYR A 16 5.76 4.94 20.49
C TYR A 16 5.48 6.41 20.10
N LYS A 17 4.22 6.78 19.85
CA LYS A 17 3.77 8.17 19.60
C LYS A 17 4.56 8.88 18.50
N VAL A 18 4.76 8.20 17.38
CA VAL A 18 5.56 8.75 16.27
C VAL A 18 4.96 10.00 15.60
N ILE A 19 3.65 10.21 15.72
CA ILE A 19 2.97 11.33 15.06
C ILE A 19 3.38 12.65 15.72
N GLY A 20 3.87 13.59 14.92
CA GLY A 20 4.40 14.88 15.36
C GLY A 20 5.91 14.86 15.57
N GLU A 21 6.54 13.69 15.64
CA GLU A 21 7.98 13.56 15.80
C GLU A 21 8.76 13.93 14.54
N THR A 22 10.01 14.34 14.75
CA THR A 22 10.88 14.87 13.71
C THR A 22 12.13 14.03 13.50
N GLY A 23 12.60 13.93 12.27
CA GLY A 23 13.89 13.38 11.89
C GLY A 23 14.62 14.29 10.90
N ILE A 24 15.93 14.07 10.73
CA ILE A 24 16.76 14.81 9.78
C ILE A 24 17.55 13.81 8.96
N ILE A 25 17.66 14.06 7.66
CA ILE A 25 18.52 13.27 6.78
C ILE A 25 19.85 14.00 6.62
N ASN A 26 20.91 13.37 7.13
CA ASN A 26 22.27 13.81 6.91
C ASN A 26 23.05 12.75 6.13
N PHE A 27 23.87 13.19 5.18
CA PHE A 27 24.85 12.35 4.51
C PHE A 27 26.24 12.83 4.90
N THR A 28 27.03 11.94 5.50
CA THR A 28 28.40 12.22 5.93
C THR A 28 29.37 11.39 5.11
N LEU A 29 30.35 12.05 4.50
CA LEU A 29 31.48 11.42 3.83
C LEU A 29 32.78 12.12 4.23
N LYS A 30 33.67 11.38 4.91
CA LYS A 30 34.86 11.92 5.58
C LYS A 30 34.47 13.02 6.59
N ASP A 31 35.01 14.21 6.43
CA ASP A 31 34.85 15.39 7.27
C ASP A 31 33.70 16.31 6.82
N LEU A 32 33.03 15.99 5.70
CA LEU A 32 31.89 16.76 5.20
C LEU A 32 30.57 16.06 5.54
N THR A 33 29.66 16.81 6.17
CA THR A 33 28.26 16.42 6.37
C THR A 33 27.35 17.41 5.66
N ILE A 34 26.45 16.90 4.83
CA ILE A 34 25.39 17.69 4.19
C ILE A 34 24.03 17.23 4.70
N SER A 35 23.10 18.18 4.79
CA SER A 35 21.70 17.85 5.01
C SER A 35 20.99 17.67 3.67
N ILE A 36 20.19 16.62 3.57
CA ILE A 36 19.47 16.28 2.33
C ILE A 36 18.09 16.95 2.37
N GLU A 37 17.80 17.75 1.35
CA GLU A 37 16.54 18.49 1.20
C GLU A 37 15.63 17.92 0.09
N THR A 38 16.08 16.84 -0.57
CA THR A 38 15.31 16.19 -1.63
C THR A 38 14.28 15.22 -1.06
N LYS A 39 13.08 15.21 -1.67
CA LYS A 39 11.95 14.40 -1.20
C LYS A 39 11.95 12.97 -1.74
N ASP A 40 12.69 12.72 -2.82
CA ASP A 40 12.61 11.46 -3.59
C ASP A 40 13.12 10.25 -2.80
N THR A 41 13.96 10.46 -1.79
CA THR A 41 14.55 9.39 -0.95
C THR A 41 13.77 9.12 0.34
N VAL A 42 12.86 10.02 0.72
CA VAL A 42 12.19 9.96 2.03
C VAL A 42 11.38 8.68 2.19
N GLY A 43 10.71 8.21 1.14
CA GLY A 43 9.90 7.01 1.24
C GLY A 43 10.71 5.75 1.56
N ASN A 44 11.81 5.53 0.83
CA ASN A 44 12.71 4.42 1.09
C ASN A 44 13.34 4.54 2.48
N LEU A 45 13.70 5.76 2.89
CA LEU A 45 14.24 5.99 4.23
C LEU A 45 13.26 5.63 5.34
N LEU A 46 11.99 6.03 5.22
CA LEU A 46 10.96 5.72 6.22
C LEU A 46 10.70 4.22 6.33
N GLN A 47 10.76 3.49 5.22
CA GLN A 47 10.65 2.02 5.21
C GLN A 47 11.86 1.36 5.90
N GLU A 48 13.10 1.77 5.60
CA GLU A 48 14.28 1.26 6.29
C GLU A 48 14.31 1.65 7.78
N TRP A 49 13.84 2.85 8.11
CA TRP A 49 13.68 3.29 9.49
C TRP A 49 12.67 2.42 10.25
N LEU A 50 11.50 2.13 9.64
CA LEU A 50 10.48 1.26 10.24
C LEU A 50 11.05 -0.12 10.53
N LYS A 51 11.81 -0.69 9.59
CA LYS A 51 12.52 -1.96 9.77
C LYS A 51 13.49 -1.92 10.95
N ALA A 52 14.30 -0.87 11.06
CA ALA A 52 15.21 -0.70 12.20
C ALA A 52 14.45 -0.58 13.53
N TRP A 53 13.34 0.14 13.53
CA TRP A 53 12.45 0.26 14.69
C TRP A 53 11.81 -1.08 15.06
N MET A 54 11.28 -1.84 14.10
CA MET A 54 10.75 -3.20 14.34
C MET A 54 11.79 -4.12 14.97
N LYS A 55 13.04 -4.07 14.50
CA LYS A 55 14.16 -4.84 15.11
C LYS A 55 14.43 -4.42 16.55
N LYS A 56 14.47 -3.10 16.81
CA LYS A 56 14.67 -2.55 18.16
C LYS A 56 13.56 -3.00 19.12
N GLU A 57 12.33 -3.02 18.64
CA GLU A 57 11.15 -3.47 19.38
C GLU A 57 10.99 -5.00 19.43
N SER A 58 11.98 -5.75 18.92
CA SER A 58 11.97 -7.21 18.87
C SER A 58 10.73 -7.80 18.18
N VAL A 59 10.19 -7.10 17.19
CA VAL A 59 9.12 -7.58 16.32
C VAL A 59 9.68 -8.64 15.39
N GLU A 60 9.00 -9.78 15.29
CA GLU A 60 9.32 -10.81 14.33
C GLU A 60 8.75 -10.46 12.96
N PHE A 61 9.63 -10.36 11.96
CA PHE A 61 9.24 -10.18 10.56
C PHE A 61 10.29 -10.79 9.63
N GLU A 62 9.90 -11.00 8.39
CA GLU A 62 10.79 -11.32 7.26
C GLU A 62 10.64 -10.26 6.18
N GLU A 63 11.76 -9.86 5.57
CA GLU A 63 11.78 -8.99 4.41
C GLU A 63 11.62 -9.82 3.15
N ASN A 64 11.02 -9.22 2.12
CA ASN A 64 11.04 -9.85 0.81
C ASN A 64 12.46 -9.84 0.24
N THR A 65 12.92 -10.97 -0.29
CA THR A 65 14.28 -11.09 -0.86
C THR A 65 14.45 -10.24 -2.11
N ASN A 66 13.35 -9.86 -2.76
CA ASN A 66 13.32 -8.90 -3.84
C ASN A 66 12.51 -7.67 -3.41
N SER A 67 13.17 -6.54 -3.18
CA SER A 67 12.56 -5.28 -2.78
C SER A 67 11.62 -4.68 -3.84
N GLN A 68 11.61 -5.21 -5.06
CA GLN A 68 10.65 -4.84 -6.11
C GLN A 68 9.37 -5.68 -6.06
N THR A 69 9.24 -6.60 -5.10
CA THR A 69 8.10 -7.51 -5.02
C THR A 69 7.31 -7.31 -3.72
N PHE A 70 6.00 -7.34 -3.88
CA PHE A 70 5.04 -7.28 -2.79
C PHE A 70 5.06 -8.57 -1.92
N PRO A 71 4.83 -8.48 -0.60
CA PRO A 71 4.80 -7.27 0.22
C PRO A 71 6.22 -6.82 0.61
N ASP A 72 6.35 -5.64 1.24
CA ASP A 72 7.62 -5.21 1.87
C ASP A 72 8.03 -6.12 3.05
N PHE A 73 7.08 -6.46 3.93
CA PHE A 73 7.31 -7.29 5.10
C PHE A 73 6.27 -8.40 5.27
N HIS A 74 6.74 -9.56 5.74
CA HIS A 74 5.91 -10.63 6.27
C HIS A 74 6.00 -10.62 7.80
N LEU A 75 4.89 -10.28 8.47
CA LEU A 75 4.79 -10.30 9.94
C LEU A 75 4.52 -11.70 10.51
N ASP A 76 4.11 -12.66 9.65
CA ASP A 76 3.98 -14.07 10.01
C ASP A 76 5.03 -14.92 9.29
N LYS A 77 6.08 -15.32 10.01
CA LYS A 77 7.17 -16.16 9.51
C LYS A 77 6.73 -17.60 9.22
N GLU A 78 5.72 -18.08 9.93
CA GLU A 78 5.22 -19.45 9.79
C GLU A 78 4.28 -19.57 8.59
N ASN A 79 3.58 -18.47 8.26
CA ASN A 79 2.65 -18.42 7.14
C ASN A 79 2.79 -17.14 6.33
N ARG A 80 3.60 -17.22 5.25
CA ARG A 80 3.84 -16.11 4.31
C ARG A 80 2.61 -15.66 3.50
N LYS A 81 1.43 -16.28 3.69
CA LYS A 81 0.16 -15.81 3.13
C LYS A 81 -0.63 -14.90 4.09
N LYS A 82 -0.15 -14.77 5.33
CA LYS A 82 -0.72 -13.90 6.37
C LYS A 82 0.28 -12.82 6.78
N GLY A 83 -0.21 -11.78 7.44
CA GLY A 83 0.62 -10.69 7.95
C GLY A 83 1.40 -9.98 6.84
N LEU A 84 0.80 -9.83 5.66
CA LEU A 84 1.40 -9.12 4.53
C LEU A 84 1.32 -7.62 4.81
N LEU A 85 2.46 -6.96 4.95
CA LEU A 85 2.55 -5.54 5.26
C LEU A 85 3.30 -4.79 4.15
N GLU A 86 2.61 -3.87 3.50
CA GLU A 86 3.16 -2.93 2.53
C GLU A 86 3.33 -1.56 3.19
N VAL A 87 4.47 -0.90 2.97
CA VAL A 87 4.72 0.45 3.47
C VAL A 87 4.57 1.44 2.35
N LYS A 88 3.80 2.50 2.60
CA LYS A 88 3.71 3.65 1.70
C LYS A 88 4.00 4.93 2.45
N SER A 89 4.44 5.94 1.73
CA SER A 89 4.61 7.27 2.29
C SER A 89 4.30 8.33 1.26
N PHE A 90 3.95 9.52 1.73
CA PHE A 90 3.73 10.67 0.86
C PHE A 90 3.93 11.99 1.59
N ASP A 91 4.21 13.03 0.81
CA ASP A 91 4.27 14.40 1.30
C ASP A 91 2.85 14.92 1.59
N TRP A 92 2.56 15.19 2.87
CA TRP A 92 1.30 15.69 3.39
C TRP A 92 0.76 16.91 2.60
N LYS A 93 1.64 17.83 2.18
CA LYS A 93 1.24 19.03 1.42
C LYS A 93 0.87 18.71 -0.03
N ARG A 94 1.36 17.60 -0.59
CA ARG A 94 1.11 17.17 -1.99
C ARG A 94 0.00 16.12 -2.10
N GLY A 95 -0.30 15.42 -1.02
CA GLY A 95 -1.24 14.30 -1.01
C GLY A 95 -0.63 13.00 -1.55
N PRO A 96 -1.42 11.91 -1.59
CA PRO A 96 -0.92 10.57 -1.86
C PRO A 96 -0.50 10.41 -3.33
N GLY A 97 0.81 10.56 -3.54
CA GLY A 97 1.48 10.47 -4.84
C GLY A 97 1.98 9.08 -5.20
N PHE A 98 1.92 8.10 -4.29
CA PHE A 98 2.41 6.74 -4.52
C PHE A 98 1.48 5.89 -5.39
N ASP A 99 2.03 4.81 -5.94
CA ASP A 99 1.27 3.77 -6.63
C ASP A 99 0.86 2.67 -5.64
N LEU A 100 -0.35 2.14 -5.78
CA LEU A 100 -0.81 1.01 -4.96
C LEU A 100 -0.21 -0.30 -5.48
N ALA A 101 -0.22 -0.49 -6.79
CA ALA A 101 0.42 -1.57 -7.53
C ALA A 101 0.37 -1.28 -9.04
N ASN A 102 1.19 -1.96 -9.83
CA ASN A 102 0.97 -2.04 -11.28
C ASN A 102 -0.37 -2.76 -11.56
N PHE A 103 -1.20 -2.22 -12.45
CA PHE A 103 -2.57 -2.71 -12.67
C PHE A 103 -2.61 -4.15 -13.17
N ASP A 104 -1.87 -4.45 -14.25
CA ASP A 104 -1.86 -5.78 -14.86
C ASP A 104 -1.19 -6.80 -13.94
N SER A 105 -0.04 -6.46 -13.36
CA SER A 105 0.65 -7.33 -12.40
C SER A 105 -0.23 -7.64 -11.19
N TYR A 106 -0.94 -6.64 -10.66
CA TYR A 106 -1.84 -6.86 -9.53
C TYR A 106 -2.99 -7.79 -9.91
N CYS A 107 -3.70 -7.51 -11.01
CA CYS A 107 -4.83 -8.32 -11.45
C CYS A 107 -4.44 -9.77 -11.76
N ASN A 108 -3.27 -9.97 -12.39
CA ASN A 108 -2.75 -11.32 -12.67
C ASN A 108 -2.38 -12.03 -11.38
N SER A 109 -1.76 -11.33 -10.43
CA SER A 109 -1.37 -11.92 -9.15
C SER A 109 -2.55 -12.36 -8.29
N LEU A 110 -3.74 -11.75 -8.46
CA LEU A 110 -4.96 -12.20 -7.78
C LEU A 110 -5.47 -13.55 -8.28
N LEU A 111 -5.09 -14.00 -9.49
CA LEU A 111 -5.47 -15.33 -9.99
C LEU A 111 -4.75 -16.46 -9.23
N GLU A 112 -3.57 -16.17 -8.69
CA GLU A 112 -2.72 -17.15 -8.02
C GLU A 112 -2.68 -16.95 -6.50
N SER A 113 -2.74 -15.71 -6.05
CA SER A 113 -2.52 -15.30 -4.67
C SER A 113 -3.57 -14.28 -4.21
N ALA A 114 -4.86 -14.60 -4.39
CA ALA A 114 -5.96 -13.66 -4.10
C ALA A 114 -6.00 -13.20 -2.63
N TYR A 115 -5.49 -14.01 -1.69
CA TYR A 115 -5.38 -13.66 -0.27
C TYR A 115 -4.62 -12.34 -0.04
N ARG A 116 -3.78 -11.89 -0.98
CA ARG A 116 -3.08 -10.60 -0.89
C ARG A 116 -4.00 -9.38 -0.87
N ILE A 117 -5.29 -9.54 -1.23
CA ILE A 117 -6.25 -8.44 -1.10
C ILE A 117 -6.37 -7.98 0.36
N ASP A 118 -6.21 -8.90 1.32
CA ASP A 118 -6.33 -8.64 2.77
C ASP A 118 -5.09 -8.04 3.40
N SER A 119 -4.10 -7.66 2.59
CA SER A 119 -2.85 -7.12 3.10
C SER A 119 -3.03 -5.76 3.75
N ASP A 120 -2.18 -5.49 4.73
CA ASP A 120 -2.11 -4.23 5.43
C ASP A 120 -1.19 -3.25 4.69
N TYR A 121 -1.66 -2.03 4.52
CA TYR A 121 -0.89 -0.90 4.05
C TYR A 121 -0.66 0.03 5.22
N LEU A 122 0.59 0.13 5.68
CA LEU A 122 1.01 1.12 6.66
C LEU A 122 1.50 2.36 5.93
N ILE A 123 0.75 3.47 6.05
CA ILE A 123 1.01 4.70 5.32
C ILE A 123 1.53 5.77 6.27
N LEU A 124 2.70 6.33 5.97
CA LEU A 124 3.28 7.46 6.70
C LEU A 124 3.15 8.74 5.86
N ALA A 125 2.32 9.68 6.31
CA ALA A 125 2.34 11.04 5.78
C ALA A 125 3.47 11.81 6.44
N TYR A 126 4.38 12.35 5.65
CA TYR A 126 5.45 13.21 6.13
C TYR A 126 5.33 14.62 5.59
N GLN A 127 5.91 15.58 6.28
CA GLN A 127 6.11 16.94 5.80
C GLN A 127 7.58 17.29 5.93
N MET A 128 8.15 17.81 4.85
CA MET A 128 9.56 18.18 4.81
C MET A 128 9.71 19.69 4.67
N GLU A 129 10.47 20.29 5.57
CA GLU A 129 10.82 21.72 5.59
C GLU A 129 12.34 21.85 5.77
N GLY A 130 13.02 22.36 4.74
CA GLY A 130 14.47 22.17 4.62
C GLY A 130 14.80 20.67 4.63
N SER A 131 15.68 20.26 5.54
CA SER A 131 16.07 18.86 5.76
C SER A 131 15.31 18.15 6.88
N GLN A 132 14.46 18.87 7.61
CA GLN A 132 13.67 18.30 8.70
C GLN A 132 12.42 17.63 8.13
N ILE A 133 12.20 16.38 8.54
CA ILE A 133 11.03 15.57 8.20
C ILE A 133 10.19 15.41 9.45
N THR A 134 8.91 15.75 9.37
CA THR A 134 7.94 15.55 10.46
C THR A 134 6.91 14.52 10.03
N ILE A 135 6.63 13.53 10.87
CA ILE A 135 5.52 12.59 10.63
C ILE A 135 4.21 13.30 10.97
N LYS A 136 3.38 13.55 9.96
CA LYS A 136 2.12 14.29 10.12
C LYS A 136 0.98 13.40 10.55
N ASP A 137 0.96 12.17 10.03
CA ASP A 137 -0.08 11.20 10.34
C ASP A 137 0.37 9.81 9.90
N VAL A 138 -0.25 8.78 10.46
CA VAL A 138 0.00 7.36 10.14
C VAL A 138 -1.33 6.63 10.06
N TRP A 139 -1.52 5.84 9.01
CA TRP A 139 -2.71 4.99 8.85
C TRP A 139 -2.34 3.54 8.62
N LEU A 140 -3.18 2.63 9.11
CA LEU A 140 -3.24 1.26 8.67
C LEU A 140 -4.53 1.06 7.86
N LYS A 141 -4.40 0.63 6.61
CA LYS A 141 -5.52 0.51 5.67
C LYS A 141 -5.41 -0.74 4.81
N LYS A 142 -6.53 -1.16 4.25
CA LYS A 142 -6.59 -2.15 3.18
C LYS A 142 -6.59 -1.47 1.81
N ILE A 143 -6.23 -2.19 0.76
CA ILE A 143 -6.13 -1.61 -0.59
C ILE A 143 -7.45 -1.01 -1.09
N TRP A 144 -8.59 -1.60 -0.72
CA TRP A 144 -9.92 -1.09 -1.08
C TRP A 144 -10.25 0.22 -0.34
N GLU A 145 -9.75 0.42 0.87
CA GLU A 145 -9.91 1.67 1.62
C GLU A 145 -9.00 2.81 1.11
N LEU A 146 -8.00 2.48 0.29
CA LEU A 146 -7.10 3.46 -0.32
C LEU A 146 -7.50 3.79 -1.76
N SER A 147 -8.07 2.83 -2.48
CA SER A 147 -8.55 3.00 -3.85
C SER A 147 -9.95 3.60 -3.87
N CYS A 148 -10.32 4.24 -4.97
CA CYS A 148 -11.63 4.84 -5.15
C CYS A 148 -12.06 4.77 -6.61
N PRO A 149 -13.34 5.04 -6.92
CA PRO A 149 -13.79 5.26 -8.28
C PRO A 149 -13.12 6.47 -8.94
N SER A 150 -13.26 6.56 -10.26
CA SER A 150 -12.84 7.74 -11.03
C SER A 150 -13.86 8.06 -12.12
N GLY A 151 -13.68 9.20 -12.79
CA GLY A 151 -14.55 9.58 -13.91
C GLY A 151 -14.32 8.73 -15.18
N THR A 152 -13.10 8.26 -15.40
CA THR A 152 -12.71 7.54 -16.63
C THR A 152 -12.94 6.05 -16.51
N TYR A 153 -12.55 5.46 -15.38
CA TYR A 153 -12.65 4.03 -15.12
C TYR A 153 -13.33 3.78 -13.75
N PRO A 154 -14.00 2.63 -13.57
CA PRO A 154 -14.61 2.21 -12.30
C PRO A 154 -13.64 2.23 -11.12
N ILE A 155 -12.33 2.05 -11.37
CA ILE A 155 -11.27 2.28 -10.39
C ILE A 155 -10.30 3.36 -10.85
N LYS A 156 -9.79 4.16 -9.89
CA LYS A 156 -8.80 5.19 -10.17
C LYS A 156 -7.46 4.56 -10.56
N VAL A 157 -7.02 4.91 -11.76
CA VAL A 157 -5.77 4.42 -12.36
C VAL A 157 -4.90 5.56 -12.87
N GLN A 158 -3.63 5.26 -13.11
CA GLN A 158 -2.74 6.08 -13.93
C GLN A 158 -2.74 5.53 -15.35
N GLU A 159 -3.33 6.26 -16.27
CA GLU A 159 -3.32 5.95 -17.70
C GLU A 159 -2.38 6.91 -18.45
N LYS A 160 -1.56 6.37 -19.36
CA LYS A 160 -0.79 7.18 -20.33
C LYS A 160 -0.90 6.55 -21.71
N LYS A 161 -1.22 7.35 -22.73
CA LYS A 161 -1.38 6.87 -24.12
C LYS A 161 -2.28 5.63 -24.22
N GLN A 162 -3.43 5.64 -23.52
CA GLN A 162 -4.39 4.54 -23.48
C GLN A 162 -3.85 3.22 -22.89
N VAL A 163 -2.75 3.28 -22.14
CA VAL A 163 -2.22 2.15 -21.38
C VAL A 163 -2.39 2.44 -19.90
N ILE A 164 -3.03 1.51 -19.19
CA ILE A 164 -3.16 1.58 -17.74
C ILE A 164 -1.86 1.06 -17.12
N TYR A 165 -1.17 1.90 -16.35
CA TYR A 165 0.07 1.53 -15.68
C TYR A 165 -0.21 1.05 -14.25
N ASN A 166 -0.77 1.93 -13.41
CA ASN A 166 -0.83 1.70 -11.97
C ASN A 166 -2.22 1.94 -11.42
N LEU A 167 -2.56 1.19 -10.36
CA LEU A 167 -3.63 1.53 -9.43
C LEU A 167 -3.21 2.73 -8.60
N ARG A 168 -4.11 3.71 -8.46
CA ARG A 168 -3.82 4.99 -7.79
C ARG A 168 -4.72 5.19 -6.58
N PRO A 169 -4.18 5.71 -5.46
CA PRO A 169 -4.99 5.99 -4.29
C PRO A 169 -5.91 7.20 -4.53
N GLY A 170 -7.07 7.16 -3.85
CA GLY A 170 -7.86 8.35 -3.55
C GLY A 170 -7.23 9.17 -2.42
N VAL A 171 -7.86 10.29 -2.06
CA VAL A 171 -7.48 11.06 -0.86
C VAL A 171 -8.39 10.59 0.27
N TRP A 172 -8.15 9.38 0.79
CA TRP A 172 -9.05 8.66 1.70
C TRP A 172 -9.36 9.43 2.98
N TYR A 173 -8.40 10.21 3.46
CA TYR A 173 -8.51 11.04 4.68
C TYR A 173 -9.27 12.36 4.46
N SER A 174 -9.74 12.66 3.24
CA SER A 174 -10.46 13.90 2.94
C SER A 174 -11.98 13.70 2.84
N GLU A 175 -12.71 14.40 3.70
CA GLU A 175 -14.17 14.49 3.60
C GLU A 175 -14.66 15.22 2.34
N ARG A 176 -13.81 16.04 1.72
CA ARG A 176 -14.15 16.83 0.53
C ARG A 176 -13.93 16.09 -0.79
N SER A 177 -13.34 14.89 -0.76
CA SER A 177 -13.09 14.12 -1.98
C SER A 177 -14.40 13.75 -2.68
N ARG A 178 -14.50 14.09 -3.98
CA ARG A 178 -15.65 13.73 -4.84
C ARG A 178 -15.86 12.22 -4.92
N PHE A 179 -14.77 11.48 -5.08
CA PHE A 179 -14.78 10.02 -5.10
C PHE A 179 -14.31 9.51 -3.75
N LYS A 180 -15.16 8.75 -3.07
CA LYS A 180 -14.86 8.14 -1.78
C LYS A 180 -14.19 6.77 -1.97
N PRO A 181 -13.38 6.33 -1.00
CA PRO A 181 -12.84 4.98 -1.05
C PRO A 181 -13.94 3.91 -1.08
N PHE A 182 -13.59 2.72 -1.55
CA PHE A 182 -14.52 1.59 -1.50
C PHE A 182 -14.78 1.18 -0.05
N SER A 183 -16.00 0.75 0.23
CA SER A 183 -16.41 0.34 1.57
C SER A 183 -16.04 -1.10 1.89
N SER A 184 -15.79 -1.91 0.85
CA SER A 184 -15.57 -3.35 0.96
C SER A 184 -14.60 -3.86 -0.12
N LYS A 185 -14.07 -5.06 0.10
CA LYS A 185 -13.23 -5.75 -0.88
C LYS A 185 -14.03 -6.17 -2.11
N GLU A 186 -15.32 -6.45 -1.94
CA GLU A 186 -16.25 -6.83 -2.99
C GLU A 186 -16.49 -5.69 -3.97
N GLU A 187 -16.74 -4.47 -3.46
CA GLU A 187 -16.87 -3.27 -4.31
C GLU A 187 -15.59 -3.00 -5.09
N PHE A 188 -14.43 -3.16 -4.44
CA PHE A 188 -13.13 -3.01 -5.11
C PHE A 188 -12.90 -4.07 -6.19
N LEU A 189 -13.23 -5.34 -5.93
CA LEU A 189 -13.12 -6.42 -6.93
C LEU A 189 -14.08 -6.23 -8.10
N SER A 190 -15.31 -5.78 -7.84
CA SER A 190 -16.29 -5.41 -8.88
C SER A 190 -15.72 -4.28 -9.75
N ALA A 191 -15.19 -3.21 -9.15
CA ALA A 191 -14.58 -2.10 -9.87
C ALA A 191 -13.31 -2.49 -10.66
N LEU A 192 -12.49 -3.41 -10.14
CA LEU A 192 -11.36 -3.96 -10.88
C LEU A 192 -11.83 -4.75 -12.11
N ASN A 193 -12.82 -5.63 -11.93
CA ASN A 193 -13.37 -6.45 -12.99
C ASN A 193 -13.99 -5.59 -14.11
N GLU A 194 -14.77 -4.58 -13.74
CA GLU A 194 -15.38 -3.65 -14.70
C GLU A 194 -14.32 -2.80 -15.42
N THR A 195 -13.29 -2.35 -14.70
CA THR A 195 -12.15 -1.67 -15.35
C THR A 195 -11.47 -2.59 -16.37
N ARG A 196 -11.28 -3.87 -16.05
CA ARG A 196 -10.70 -4.85 -16.99
C ARG A 196 -11.61 -5.12 -18.20
N TYR A 197 -12.93 -5.06 -18.05
CA TYR A 197 -13.87 -5.13 -19.17
C TYR A 197 -13.82 -3.89 -20.07
N GLN A 198 -13.68 -2.70 -19.48
CA GLN A 198 -13.58 -1.45 -20.23
C GLN A 198 -12.22 -1.29 -20.93
N TYR A 199 -11.16 -1.83 -20.35
CA TYR A 199 -9.81 -1.69 -20.86
C TYR A 199 -9.55 -2.63 -22.05
N PRO A 200 -9.24 -2.12 -23.27
CA PRO A 200 -9.12 -2.94 -24.47
C PRO A 200 -8.12 -4.09 -24.38
N GLN A 201 -7.02 -3.91 -23.63
CA GLN A 201 -5.97 -4.92 -23.52
C GLN A 201 -6.40 -6.15 -22.69
N THR A 202 -7.30 -5.97 -21.72
CA THR A 202 -7.76 -7.05 -20.84
C THR A 202 -9.14 -7.58 -21.21
N ARG A 203 -9.95 -6.82 -21.96
CA ARG A 203 -11.36 -7.13 -22.27
C ARG A 203 -11.57 -8.54 -22.81
N HIS A 204 -10.76 -8.98 -23.76
CA HIS A 204 -10.92 -10.28 -24.42
C HIS A 204 -10.67 -11.48 -23.49
N GLY A 205 -9.83 -11.31 -22.46
CA GLY A 205 -9.51 -12.36 -21.48
C GLY A 205 -10.31 -12.28 -20.18
N ASN A 206 -11.23 -11.32 -20.03
CA ASN A 206 -11.82 -11.01 -18.72
C ASN A 206 -12.97 -11.94 -18.29
N GLY A 207 -13.53 -12.74 -19.21
CA GLY A 207 -14.80 -13.46 -19.00
C GLY A 207 -14.88 -14.36 -17.76
N HIS A 208 -13.75 -14.88 -17.28
CA HIS A 208 -13.69 -15.73 -16.08
C HIS A 208 -12.76 -15.17 -14.99
N TRP A 209 -12.24 -13.96 -15.16
CA TRP A 209 -11.23 -13.40 -14.26
C TRP A 209 -11.76 -13.32 -12.82
N LEU A 210 -12.90 -12.65 -12.61
CA LEU A 210 -13.46 -12.48 -11.27
C LEU A 210 -13.75 -13.83 -10.61
N ASN A 211 -14.46 -14.74 -11.29
CA ASN A 211 -14.77 -16.07 -10.75
C ASN A 211 -13.51 -16.86 -10.35
N ASN A 212 -12.42 -16.75 -11.12
CA ASN A 212 -11.16 -17.40 -10.78
C ASN A 212 -10.50 -16.77 -9.55
N VAL A 213 -10.55 -15.44 -9.42
CA VAL A 213 -10.08 -14.73 -8.22
C VAL A 213 -10.87 -15.14 -6.99
N LEU A 214 -12.21 -15.19 -7.07
CA LEU A 214 -13.07 -15.58 -5.94
C LEU A 214 -12.81 -17.02 -5.49
N ARG A 215 -12.68 -17.96 -6.45
CA ARG A 215 -12.32 -19.36 -6.14
C ARG A 215 -10.94 -19.47 -5.52
N ASN A 216 -9.95 -18.73 -6.05
CA ASN A 216 -8.60 -18.71 -5.48
C ASN A 216 -8.62 -18.15 -4.05
N TYR A 217 -9.40 -17.09 -3.81
CA TYR A 217 -9.54 -16.47 -2.49
C TYR A 217 -10.16 -17.44 -1.48
N GLU A 218 -11.29 -18.06 -1.82
CA GLU A 218 -11.96 -19.04 -0.97
C GLU A 218 -11.06 -20.24 -0.66
N ALA A 219 -10.36 -20.76 -1.67
CA ALA A 219 -9.42 -21.89 -1.48
C ALA A 219 -8.27 -21.54 -0.52
N HIS A 220 -7.85 -20.28 -0.47
CA HIS A 220 -6.74 -19.84 0.39
C HIS A 220 -7.16 -19.39 1.78
N THR A 221 -8.36 -18.83 1.91
CA THR A 221 -8.82 -18.16 3.14
C THR A 221 -9.92 -18.93 3.85
N GLY A 222 -10.62 -19.83 3.15
CA GLY A 222 -11.85 -20.47 3.61
C GLY A 222 -13.07 -19.55 3.60
N VAL A 223 -12.95 -18.31 3.09
CA VAL A 223 -14.02 -17.32 3.06
C VAL A 223 -14.52 -17.13 1.64
N SER A 224 -15.83 -17.30 1.44
CA SER A 224 -16.48 -17.00 0.17
C SER A 224 -16.86 -15.52 0.11
N LEU A 225 -16.65 -14.89 -1.04
CA LEU A 225 -17.00 -13.49 -1.28
C LEU A 225 -18.11 -13.41 -2.33
N ASP A 226 -19.14 -12.60 -2.04
CA ASP A 226 -20.27 -12.36 -2.95
C ASP A 226 -20.09 -11.01 -3.64
N VAL A 227 -19.52 -11.03 -4.85
CA VAL A 227 -19.29 -9.82 -5.65
C VAL A 227 -20.40 -9.64 -6.66
N LYS A 228 -21.11 -8.51 -6.55
CA LYS A 228 -22.21 -8.12 -7.43
C LYS A 228 -21.75 -7.35 -8.67
#